data_AF-A0A480BUL1-F1
#
_entry.id   AF-A0A480BUL1-F1
#
_cell.length_a   1.000
_cell.length_b   1.000
_cell.length_c   1.000
_cell.angle_alpha   90.00
_cell.angle_beta   90.00
_cell.angle_gamma   90.00
#
_symmetry.space_group_name_H-M   'P 1'
#
loop_
_entity.id
_entity.type
_entity.pdbx_description
1 polymer ?
#
loop_
_entity_poly.entity_id
_entity_poly.type
_entity_poly.pdbx_seq_one_letter_code
_entity_poly.pdbx_strand_id
1 'polypeptide(L)'
;MAFGARAETLPLPPAEVDLVGQVRVVDARHEDTLLDIARRGGLGYNEIKMANRGVDPWMPGEGTRVTLPTQHILPKTRREGIVINLPEMRMYYFPPSKGEFRQVVTYPLSIGRYDWRSPLGITKITQKLPNPSWTPPESIRIEHAERGDILPRVVPAGPDNPLGQYAL
;
A
#
# COMPACT_ATOMS: atom_id res chain seq x y z
N MET A 1 4.02 4.01 20.73
CA MET A 1 4.36 2.76 20.00
C MET A 1 4.00 2.96 18.55
N ALA A 2 4.92 2.74 17.61
CA ALA A 2 4.64 2.89 16.18
C ALA A 2 3.86 1.67 15.68
N PHE A 3 2.61 1.87 15.24
CA PHE A 3 1.83 0.84 14.56
C PHE A 3 2.29 0.75 13.11
N GLY A 4 3.19 -0.19 12.82
CA GLY A 4 3.58 -0.50 11.43
C GLY A 4 2.42 -1.10 10.66
N ALA A 5 2.24 -0.66 9.40
CA ALA A 5 1.34 -1.35 8.47
C ALA A 5 1.78 -2.83 8.39
N ARG A 6 0.84 -3.76 8.60
CA ARG A 6 1.12 -5.19 8.50
C ARG A 6 0.74 -5.67 7.11
N ALA A 7 1.63 -6.44 6.52
CA ALA A 7 1.35 -7.23 5.33
C ALA A 7 0.36 -8.35 5.68
N GLU A 8 -0.56 -8.66 4.78
CA GLU A 8 -1.40 -9.85 4.92
C GLU A 8 -0.80 -11.00 4.10
N THR A 9 -0.36 -12.05 4.78
CA THR A 9 0.12 -13.29 4.15
C THR A 9 -1.03 -14.29 4.08
N LEU A 10 -1.39 -14.69 2.87
CA LEU A 10 -2.50 -15.58 2.59
C LEU A 10 -1.98 -16.86 1.93
N PRO A 11 -2.59 -18.03 2.23
CA PRO A 11 -2.30 -19.24 1.47
C PRO A 11 -2.68 -19.01 0.00
N LEU A 12 -1.79 -19.41 -0.91
CA LEU A 12 -2.07 -19.31 -2.33
C LEU A 12 -2.91 -20.53 -2.74
N PRO A 13 -4.13 -20.35 -3.24
CA PRO A 13 -4.99 -21.45 -3.64
C PRO A 13 -4.50 -22.08 -4.96
N PRO A 14 -5.10 -23.21 -5.38
CA PRO A 14 -4.89 -23.78 -6.71
C PRO A 14 -5.04 -22.76 -7.84
N ALA A 15 -4.49 -23.06 -9.01
CA ALA A 15 -4.42 -22.12 -10.13
C ALA A 15 -5.82 -21.71 -10.66
N GLU A 16 -6.82 -22.55 -10.43
CA GLU A 16 -8.21 -22.39 -10.85
C GLU A 16 -9.01 -21.46 -9.94
N VAL A 17 -8.49 -21.17 -8.75
CA VAL A 17 -9.15 -20.35 -7.73
C VAL A 17 -8.39 -19.04 -7.59
N ASP A 18 -9.02 -17.93 -7.95
CA ASP A 18 -8.43 -16.59 -7.84
C ASP A 18 -8.79 -15.88 -6.53
N LEU A 19 -9.68 -16.43 -5.71
CA LEU A 19 -10.15 -15.77 -4.49
C LEU A 19 -9.24 -16.11 -3.29
N VAL A 20 -8.76 -15.09 -2.59
CA VAL A 20 -7.95 -15.23 -1.37
C VAL A 20 -8.46 -14.35 -0.25
N GLY A 21 -8.19 -14.74 0.99
CA GLY A 21 -8.60 -13.99 2.17
C GLY A 21 -10.11 -14.06 2.44
N GLN A 22 -10.56 -13.20 3.34
CA GLN A 22 -11.95 -13.18 3.81
C GLN A 22 -12.37 -11.77 4.22
N VAL A 23 -13.65 -11.45 3.98
CA VAL A 23 -14.25 -10.21 4.49
C VAL A 23 -14.40 -10.35 6.00
N ARG A 24 -14.04 -9.29 6.72
CA ARG A 24 -14.18 -9.22 8.18
C ARG A 24 -15.03 -8.02 8.55
N VAL A 25 -15.63 -8.05 9.73
CA VAL A 25 -16.33 -6.91 10.32
C VAL A 25 -15.75 -6.69 11.71
N VAL A 26 -15.49 -5.44 12.05
CA VAL A 26 -15.01 -5.04 13.38
C VAL A 26 -15.85 -3.88 13.88
N ASP A 27 -16.01 -3.78 15.19
CA ASP A 27 -16.66 -2.62 15.81
C ASP A 27 -15.60 -1.53 16.06
N ALA A 28 -15.89 -0.31 15.62
CA ALA A 28 -15.04 0.84 15.89
C ALA A 28 -15.06 1.18 17.39
N ARG A 29 -13.89 1.52 17.94
CA ARG A 29 -13.77 2.06 19.30
C ARG A 29 -13.97 3.56 19.30
N HIS A 30 -14.16 4.14 20.48
CA HIS A 30 -14.33 5.58 20.63
C HIS A 30 -13.15 6.38 20.03
N GLU A 31 -11.93 5.88 20.24
CA GLU A 31 -10.68 6.51 19.78
C GLU A 31 -10.30 6.19 18.33
N ASP A 32 -11.04 5.30 17.66
CA ASP A 32 -10.67 4.87 16.32
C ASP A 32 -11.04 5.90 15.26
N THR A 33 -10.10 6.19 14.36
CA THR A 33 -10.44 6.67 13.02
C THR A 33 -10.64 5.48 12.08
N LEU A 34 -11.37 5.68 10.98
CA LEU A 34 -11.48 4.65 9.93
C LEU A 34 -10.11 4.30 9.35
N LEU A 35 -9.18 5.25 9.35
CA LEU A 35 -7.82 5.09 8.83
C LEU A 35 -6.95 4.25 9.76
N ASP A 36 -7.14 4.35 11.07
CA ASP A 36 -6.45 3.50 12.04
C ASP A 36 -6.94 2.06 11.93
N ILE A 37 -8.25 1.86 11.77
CA ILE A 37 -8.85 0.56 11.49
C ILE A 37 -8.26 -0.02 10.18
N ALA A 38 -8.20 0.78 9.11
CA ALA A 38 -7.64 0.36 7.83
C ALA A 38 -6.15 -0.02 7.94
N ARG A 39 -5.34 0.80 8.63
CA ARG A 39 -3.91 0.54 8.85
C ARG A 39 -3.67 -0.77 9.59
N ARG A 40 -4.46 -1.06 10.63
CA ARG A 40 -4.41 -2.34 11.36
C ARG A 40 -4.86 -3.52 10.50
N GLY A 41 -5.81 -3.28 9.58
CA GLY A 41 -6.34 -4.25 8.64
C GLY A 41 -5.52 -4.46 7.37
N GLY A 42 -4.44 -3.69 7.13
CA GLY A 42 -3.66 -3.78 5.89
C GLY A 42 -4.40 -3.24 4.66
N LEU A 43 -5.22 -2.21 4.83
CA LEU A 43 -6.09 -1.63 3.80
C LEU A 43 -5.69 -0.20 3.45
N GLY A 44 -5.84 0.17 2.18
CA GLY A 44 -5.70 1.55 1.72
C GLY A 44 -6.94 2.41 2.03
N TYR A 45 -6.77 3.74 1.94
CA TYR A 45 -7.84 4.72 2.16
C TYR A 45 -9.07 4.47 1.28
N ASN A 46 -8.85 4.24 -0.03
CA ASN A 46 -9.94 4.07 -0.98
C ASN A 46 -10.71 2.77 -0.69
N GLU A 47 -10.01 1.68 -0.37
CA GLU A 47 -10.61 0.38 -0.08
C GLU A 47 -11.56 0.46 1.12
N ILE A 48 -11.09 1.01 2.25
CA ILE A 48 -11.91 1.08 3.47
C ILE A 48 -13.10 2.02 3.28
N LYS A 49 -12.91 3.15 2.58
CA LYS A 49 -13.97 4.13 2.35
C LYS A 49 -15.04 3.58 1.40
N MET A 50 -14.63 2.85 0.36
CA MET A 50 -15.56 2.26 -0.61
C MET A 50 -16.40 1.16 0.03
N ALA A 51 -15.83 0.35 0.92
CA ALA A 51 -16.54 -0.70 1.65
C ALA A 51 -17.51 -0.15 2.72
N ASN A 52 -17.24 1.05 3.26
CA ASN A 52 -17.99 1.65 4.37
C ASN A 52 -18.58 3.02 4.00
N ARG A 53 -19.38 3.07 2.93
CA ARG A 53 -20.01 4.32 2.48
C ARG A 53 -20.90 4.90 3.58
N GLY A 54 -20.68 6.17 3.90
CA GLY A 54 -21.44 6.90 4.93
C GLY A 54 -20.82 6.85 6.33
N VAL A 55 -19.76 6.06 6.56
CA VAL A 55 -18.97 6.13 7.79
C VAL A 55 -17.99 7.30 7.68
N ASP A 56 -17.95 8.16 8.69
CA ASP A 56 -17.01 9.27 8.75
C ASP A 56 -15.57 8.73 8.89
N PRO A 57 -14.61 9.13 8.03
CA PRO A 57 -13.25 8.62 8.10
C PRO A 57 -12.48 8.99 9.37
N TRP A 58 -12.84 10.10 10.01
CA TRP A 58 -12.17 10.66 11.18
C TRP A 58 -12.89 10.31 12.48
N MET A 59 -14.20 10.13 12.43
CA MET A 59 -15.02 9.79 13.59
C MET A 59 -16.12 8.78 13.24
N PRO A 60 -15.78 7.49 13.05
CA PRO A 60 -16.74 6.43 12.79
C PRO A 60 -17.82 6.31 13.88
N GLY A 61 -17.49 6.66 15.12
CA GLY A 61 -18.34 6.48 16.30
C GLY A 61 -18.18 5.08 16.91
N GLU A 62 -18.23 5.02 18.25
CA GLU A 62 -18.12 3.76 18.99
C GLU A 62 -19.26 2.79 18.63
N GLY A 63 -18.93 1.51 18.43
CA GLY A 63 -19.88 0.48 18.05
C GLY A 63 -20.30 0.49 16.58
N THR A 64 -19.76 1.42 15.77
CA THR A 64 -19.99 1.41 14.32
C THR A 64 -19.33 0.16 13.72
N ARG A 65 -20.13 -0.64 13.01
CA ARG A 65 -19.65 -1.83 12.29
C ARG A 65 -18.89 -1.41 11.04
N VAL A 66 -17.60 -1.69 11.02
CA VAL A 66 -16.70 -1.42 9.90
C VAL A 66 -16.36 -2.72 9.19
N THR A 67 -16.69 -2.78 7.89
CA THR A 67 -16.36 -3.88 6.99
C THR A 67 -14.93 -3.72 6.48
N LEU A 68 -14.12 -4.76 6.65
CA LEU A 68 -12.76 -4.85 6.13
C LEU A 68 -12.78 -5.72 4.87
N PRO A 69 -12.59 -5.15 3.66
CA PRO A 69 -12.56 -5.89 2.40
C PRO A 69 -11.23 -6.64 2.20
N THR A 70 -10.82 -7.47 3.16
CA THR A 70 -9.59 -8.28 3.12
C THR A 70 -9.75 -9.60 2.34
N GLN A 71 -10.67 -9.60 1.38
CA GLN A 71 -10.84 -10.67 0.41
C GLN A 71 -10.53 -10.11 -0.97
N HIS A 72 -9.61 -10.74 -1.67
CA HIS A 72 -9.07 -10.23 -2.92
C HIS A 72 -9.25 -11.27 -4.04
N ILE A 73 -9.52 -10.77 -5.23
CA ILE A 73 -9.44 -11.56 -6.46
C ILE A 73 -8.03 -11.32 -7.03
N LEU A 74 -7.24 -12.38 -7.12
CA LEU A 74 -5.88 -12.31 -7.63
C LEU A 74 -5.88 -11.80 -9.09
N PRO A 75 -4.96 -10.90 -9.46
CA PRO A 75 -4.84 -10.45 -10.84
C PRO A 75 -4.56 -11.61 -11.80
N LYS A 76 -5.16 -11.56 -12.99
CA LYS A 76 -4.98 -12.55 -14.07
C LYS A 76 -3.60 -12.42 -14.73
N THR A 77 -2.56 -12.79 -14.00
CA THR A 77 -1.16 -12.78 -14.45
C THR A 77 -0.40 -13.95 -13.82
N ARG A 78 0.88 -14.08 -14.14
CA ARG A 78 1.76 -15.06 -13.48
C ARG A 78 1.82 -14.75 -11.99
N ARG A 79 1.51 -15.75 -11.17
CA ARG A 79 1.62 -15.70 -9.69
C ARG A 79 3.09 -15.86 -9.28
N GLU A 80 3.93 -14.93 -9.70
CA GLU A 80 5.39 -14.92 -9.49
C GLU A 80 5.89 -13.50 -9.25
N GLY A 81 6.78 -13.31 -8.28
CA GLY A 81 7.42 -12.03 -8.04
C GLY A 81 6.42 -10.99 -7.54
N ILE A 82 6.58 -9.74 -7.99
CA ILE A 82 5.73 -8.61 -7.58
C ILE A 82 4.78 -8.25 -8.72
N VAL A 83 3.50 -8.13 -8.38
CA VAL A 83 2.44 -7.65 -9.26
C VAL A 83 1.81 -6.42 -8.63
N ILE A 84 1.81 -5.30 -9.34
CA ILE A 84 1.18 -4.06 -8.91
C ILE A 84 -0.12 -3.87 -9.69
N ASN A 85 -1.25 -3.85 -8.98
CA ASN A 85 -2.57 -3.56 -9.52
C ASN A 85 -2.93 -2.09 -9.24
N LEU A 86 -2.70 -1.21 -10.21
CA LEU A 86 -2.88 0.25 -10.01
C LEU A 86 -4.34 0.64 -9.71
N PRO A 87 -5.38 0.12 -10.41
CA PRO A 87 -6.77 0.41 -10.06
C PRO A 87 -7.18 0.02 -8.63
N GLU A 88 -6.60 -1.05 -8.11
CA GLU A 88 -6.83 -1.51 -6.73
C GLU A 88 -5.90 -0.81 -5.72
N MET A 89 -4.88 -0.09 -6.21
CA MET A 89 -3.80 0.45 -5.39
C MET A 89 -3.20 -0.62 -4.47
N ARG A 90 -2.93 -1.80 -5.03
CA ARG A 90 -2.47 -2.97 -4.26
C ARG A 90 -1.29 -3.67 -4.93
N MET A 91 -0.34 -4.09 -4.10
CA MET A 91 0.77 -4.95 -4.49
C MET A 91 0.49 -6.38 -4.03
N TYR A 92 0.74 -7.34 -4.90
CA TYR A 92 0.77 -8.76 -4.61
C TYR A 92 2.19 -9.27 -4.78
N TYR A 93 2.75 -9.87 -3.74
CA TYR A 93 4.04 -10.52 -3.78
C TYR A 93 3.88 -12.03 -3.66
N PHE A 94 4.32 -12.75 -4.69
CA PHE A 94 4.36 -14.21 -4.76
C PHE A 94 5.81 -14.66 -4.53
N PRO A 95 6.22 -14.92 -3.27
CA PRO A 95 7.57 -15.35 -2.98
C PRO A 95 7.89 -16.68 -3.68
N PRO A 96 9.16 -16.90 -4.07
CA PRO A 96 9.61 -18.21 -4.50
C PRO A 96 9.29 -19.25 -3.42
N SER A 97 8.64 -20.35 -3.80
CA SER A 97 8.40 -21.49 -2.91
C SER A 97 9.13 -22.72 -3.43
N LYS A 98 9.70 -23.51 -2.53
CA LYS A 98 10.35 -24.79 -2.82
C LYS A 98 9.46 -26.00 -2.49
N GLY A 99 8.24 -25.77 -2.01
CA GLY A 99 7.31 -26.83 -1.61
C GLY A 99 5.88 -26.55 -2.06
N GLU A 100 4.96 -27.44 -1.67
CA GLU A 100 3.54 -27.36 -2.04
C GLU A 100 2.82 -26.16 -1.41
N PHE A 101 3.29 -25.72 -0.23
CA PHE A 101 2.78 -24.51 0.40
C PHE A 101 3.28 -23.28 -0.33
N ARG A 102 2.36 -22.66 -1.07
CA ARG A 102 2.55 -21.36 -1.71
C ARG A 102 1.76 -20.32 -0.94
N GLN A 103 2.25 -19.09 -0.96
CA GLN A 103 1.60 -17.96 -0.31
C GLN A 103 1.59 -16.75 -1.24
N VAL A 104 0.71 -15.81 -0.95
CA VAL A 104 0.69 -14.47 -1.52
C VAL A 104 0.69 -13.48 -0.37
N VAL A 105 1.52 -12.45 -0.49
CA VAL A 105 1.58 -11.36 0.47
C VAL A 105 1.01 -10.12 -0.19
N THR A 106 0.01 -9.49 0.42
CA THR A 106 -0.62 -8.28 -0.14
C THR A 106 -0.29 -7.04 0.67
N TYR A 107 -0.15 -5.93 -0.03
CA TYR A 107 0.13 -4.62 0.56
C TYR A 107 -0.71 -3.55 -0.13
N PRO A 108 -1.40 -2.67 0.63
CA PRO A 108 -1.91 -1.45 0.05
C PRO A 108 -0.72 -0.58 -0.37
N LEU A 109 -0.84 0.10 -1.50
CA LEU A 109 0.18 1.04 -1.98
C LEU A 109 -0.45 2.41 -2.26
N SER A 110 0.41 3.38 -2.44
CA SER A 110 0.05 4.68 -3.02
C SER A 110 0.84 4.84 -4.31
N ILE A 111 0.24 5.56 -5.27
CA ILE A 111 0.88 5.89 -6.54
C ILE A 111 1.21 7.38 -6.56
N GLY A 112 2.07 7.78 -7.48
CA GLY A 112 2.40 9.19 -7.71
C GLY A 112 1.17 10.01 -8.11
N ARG A 113 1.39 11.32 -8.31
CA ARG A 113 0.34 12.24 -8.76
C ARG A 113 -0.30 11.75 -10.07
N TYR A 114 -1.57 12.06 -10.28
CA TYR A 114 -2.35 11.57 -11.44
C TYR A 114 -1.72 11.91 -12.80
N ASP A 115 -1.05 13.05 -12.88
CA ASP A 115 -0.29 13.54 -14.03
C ASP A 115 1.06 12.81 -14.23
N TRP A 116 1.53 12.08 -13.22
CA TRP A 116 2.77 11.28 -13.23
C TRP A 116 2.42 9.79 -13.21
N ARG A 117 1.98 9.27 -14.37
CA ARG A 117 1.50 7.90 -14.49
C ARG A 117 2.63 6.90 -14.24
N SER A 118 2.39 5.95 -13.32
CA SER A 118 3.22 4.76 -13.18
C SER A 118 3.22 3.99 -14.52
N PRO A 119 4.38 3.71 -15.11
CA PRO A 119 4.44 3.02 -16.40
C PRO A 119 3.85 1.61 -16.27
N LEU A 120 3.07 1.21 -17.28
CA LEU A 120 2.54 -0.15 -17.38
C LEU A 120 3.58 -1.04 -18.07
N GLY A 121 3.82 -2.23 -17.53
CA GLY A 121 4.69 -3.21 -18.16
C GLY A 121 5.38 -4.13 -17.17
N ILE A 122 6.37 -4.86 -17.68
CA ILE A 122 7.21 -5.76 -16.90
C ILE A 122 8.55 -5.07 -16.66
N THR A 123 8.98 -5.06 -15.41
CA THR A 123 10.29 -4.56 -15.00
C THR A 123 10.89 -5.48 -13.93
N LYS A 124 12.11 -5.18 -13.49
CA LYS A 124 12.80 -5.90 -12.42
C LYS A 124 13.37 -4.92 -11.41
N ILE A 125 13.39 -5.32 -10.14
CA ILE A 125 14.13 -4.63 -9.10
C ILE A 125 15.62 -4.72 -9.45
N THR A 126 16.28 -3.57 -9.57
CA THR A 126 17.72 -3.48 -9.87
C THR A 126 18.56 -3.21 -8.63
N GLN A 127 17.97 -2.60 -7.60
CA GLN A 127 18.66 -2.24 -6.37
C GLN A 127 17.70 -2.31 -5.18
N LYS A 128 18.23 -2.51 -3.97
CA LYS A 128 17.47 -2.37 -2.72
C LYS A 128 18.32 -1.55 -1.77
N LEU A 129 17.76 -0.46 -1.26
CA LEU A 129 18.49 0.51 -0.46
C LEU A 129 17.80 0.72 0.89
N PRO A 130 18.44 0.36 2.01
CA PRO A 130 18.06 0.90 3.31
C PRO A 130 18.53 2.35 3.42
N ASN A 131 17.72 3.19 4.07
CA ASN A 131 17.99 4.61 4.32
C ASN A 131 18.43 5.36 3.05
N PRO A 132 17.59 5.39 2.00
CA PRO A 132 17.94 6.07 0.75
C PRO A 132 18.04 7.60 0.96
N SER A 133 18.94 8.26 0.24
CA SER A 133 18.83 9.70 0.02
C SER A 133 17.86 9.99 -1.12
N TRP A 134 17.20 11.15 -1.08
CA TRP A 134 16.34 11.62 -2.15
C TRP A 134 17.00 12.77 -2.89
N THR A 135 17.14 12.64 -4.20
CA THR A 135 17.59 13.71 -5.10
C THR A 135 16.37 14.19 -5.88
N PRO A 136 15.76 15.33 -5.52
CA PRO A 136 14.57 15.82 -6.21
C PRO A 136 14.87 16.08 -7.69
N PRO A 137 14.00 15.64 -8.63
CA PRO A 137 14.11 16.02 -10.02
C PRO A 137 14.08 17.54 -10.19
N GLU A 138 14.70 18.06 -11.25
CA GLU A 138 14.78 19.51 -11.49
C GLU A 138 13.40 20.17 -11.55
N SER A 139 12.42 19.51 -12.17
CA SER A 139 11.04 19.98 -12.23
C SER A 139 10.43 20.19 -10.84
N ILE A 140 10.71 19.30 -9.88
CA ILE A 140 10.23 19.42 -8.49
C ILE A 140 10.95 20.57 -7.77
N ARG A 141 12.25 20.77 -8.01
CA ARG A 141 12.98 21.90 -7.41
C ARG A 141 12.43 23.24 -7.89
N ILE A 142 12.10 23.36 -9.18
CA ILE A 142 11.49 24.56 -9.75
C ILE A 142 10.10 24.80 -9.15
N GLU A 143 9.23 23.78 -9.12
CA GLU A 143 7.87 23.89 -8.54
C GLU A 143 7.91 24.37 -7.08
N HIS A 144 8.83 23.84 -6.27
CA HIS A 144 8.98 24.23 -4.87
C HIS A 144 9.55 25.66 -4.75
N ALA A 145 10.54 26.02 -5.57
CA ALA A 145 11.14 27.35 -5.56
C ALA A 145 10.13 28.46 -5.93
N GLU A 146 9.22 28.20 -6.88
CA GLU A 146 8.13 29.12 -7.23
C GLU A 146 7.17 29.38 -6.05
N ARG A 147 7.09 28.45 -5.09
CA ARG A 147 6.29 28.59 -3.85
C ARG A 147 7.09 29.15 -2.67
N GLY A 148 8.34 29.54 -2.89
CA GLY A 148 9.24 30.04 -1.84
C GLY A 148 9.86 28.95 -0.96
N ASP A 149 9.73 27.67 -1.33
CA ASP A 149 10.34 26.54 -0.64
C ASP A 149 11.58 26.07 -1.42
N ILE A 150 12.78 26.39 -0.94
CA ILE A 150 14.01 26.02 -1.66
C ILE A 150 14.49 24.65 -1.20
N LEU A 151 14.24 23.63 -2.03
CA LEU A 151 14.70 22.27 -1.76
C LEU A 151 16.23 22.13 -1.89
N PRO A 152 16.89 21.38 -0.98
CA PRO A 152 18.29 21.04 -1.14
C PRO A 152 18.48 20.13 -2.36
N ARG A 153 19.71 20.09 -2.89
CA ARG A 153 20.04 19.22 -4.03
C ARG A 153 19.90 17.75 -3.69
N VAL A 154 20.18 17.39 -2.44
CA VAL A 154 20.04 16.03 -1.90
C VAL A 154 19.44 16.15 -0.51
N VAL A 155 18.34 15.44 -0.28
CA VAL A 155 17.76 15.23 1.05
C VAL A 155 18.37 13.94 1.60
N PRO A 156 19.13 13.99 2.72
CA PRO A 156 19.74 12.80 3.31
C PRO A 156 18.68 11.84 3.85
N ALA A 157 19.09 10.63 4.22
CA ALA A 157 18.22 9.73 4.94
C ALA A 157 17.83 10.32 6.31
N GLY A 158 16.58 10.09 6.72
CA GLY A 158 16.07 10.59 7.99
C GLY A 158 14.54 10.57 8.05
N PRO A 159 13.95 10.97 9.19
CA PRO A 159 12.50 11.00 9.37
C PRO A 159 11.76 11.87 8.35
N ASP A 160 12.41 12.93 7.87
CA ASP A 160 11.83 13.90 6.92
C ASP A 160 12.07 13.52 5.46
N ASN A 161 12.77 12.41 5.18
CA ASN A 161 13.01 11.97 3.83
C ASN A 161 11.72 11.36 3.23
N PRO A 162 11.19 11.89 2.11
CA PRO A 162 9.92 11.46 1.57
C PRO A 162 9.94 10.02 1.00
N LEU A 163 11.12 9.44 0.76
CA LEU A 163 11.25 8.04 0.35
C LEU A 163 11.11 7.06 1.52
N GLY A 164 11.12 7.56 2.76
CA GLY A 164 11.10 6.73 3.96
C GLY A 164 12.42 5.97 4.18
N GLN A 165 12.32 4.83 4.87
CA GLN A 165 13.48 4.06 5.33
C GLN A 165 14.00 3.03 4.32
N TYR A 166 13.24 2.71 3.28
CA TYR A 166 13.59 1.64 2.32
C TYR A 166 13.13 2.00 0.92
N ALA A 167 13.97 1.71 -0.08
CA ALA A 167 13.64 1.79 -1.49
C ALA A 167 14.03 0.50 -2.23
N LEU A 168 13.27 0.16 -3.27
CA LEU A 168 13.48 -0.96 -4.19
C LEU A 168 13.43 -0.48 -5.64
#